data_AF-A0A9D4SY62-F1
#
_entry.id   AF-A0A9D4SY62-F1
#
_cell.length_a   1.000
_cell.length_b   1.000
_cell.length_c   1.000
_cell.angle_alpha   90.00
_cell.angle_beta   90.00
_cell.angle_gamma   90.00
#
_symmetry.space_group_name_H-M   'P 1'
#
loop_
_entity.id
_entity.type
_entity.pdbx_description
1 polymer ?
#
loop_
_entity_poly.entity_id
_entity_poly.type
_entity_poly.pdbx_seq_one_letter_code
_entity_poly.pdbx_strand_id
1 'polypeptide(L)'
;MRGFMTQSGLPDNPRASRYILKDFVNGKLLYSVAPPGVDQKEYHTFPPPAIRTRRPLLTFDRPPQLRRSQRLAHFHVQYYLVNSNSLSSTSGE
;
A
#
# COMPACT_ATOMS: atom_id res chain seq x y z
N MET A 1 11.64 -8.58 -7.35
CA MET A 1 12.35 -9.53 -6.48
C MET A 1 13.61 -8.84 -5.95
N ARG A 2 13.79 -8.70 -4.63
CA ARG A 2 14.95 -8.00 -4.04
C ARG A 2 16.10 -9.02 -3.98
N GLY A 3 17.15 -8.83 -4.78
CA GLY A 3 18.22 -9.83 -4.97
C GLY A 3 19.04 -10.08 -3.71
N PHE A 4 18.66 -11.08 -2.93
CA PHE A 4 19.41 -11.61 -1.78
C PHE A 4 20.18 -12.85 -2.19
N MET A 5 21.18 -12.66 -3.04
CA MET A 5 22.07 -13.74 -3.49
C MET A 5 23.50 -13.44 -3.04
N THR A 6 24.19 -14.48 -2.65
CA THR A 6 25.65 -14.48 -2.41
C THR A 6 26.39 -14.45 -3.76
N GLN A 7 27.69 -14.19 -3.75
CA GLN A 7 28.52 -14.25 -4.97
C GLN A 7 28.45 -15.62 -5.66
N SER A 8 28.23 -16.69 -4.90
CA SER A 8 28.08 -18.06 -5.37
C SER A 8 26.67 -18.37 -5.94
N GLY A 9 25.75 -17.41 -5.95
CA GLY A 9 24.37 -17.59 -6.41
C GLY A 9 23.44 -18.29 -5.40
N LEU A 10 23.92 -18.57 -4.18
CA LEU A 10 23.10 -19.12 -3.11
C LEU A 10 22.28 -18.02 -2.42
N PRO A 11 21.10 -18.31 -1.88
CA PRO A 11 20.30 -17.34 -1.14
C PRO A 11 21.02 -16.84 0.12
N ASP A 12 21.13 -15.53 0.27
CA ASP A 12 21.83 -14.88 1.37
C ASP A 12 20.89 -14.65 2.57
N ASN A 13 20.82 -15.66 3.43
CA ASN A 13 20.04 -15.64 4.67
C ASN A 13 20.46 -14.52 5.66
N PRO A 14 21.74 -14.33 6.03
CA PRO A 14 22.10 -13.31 7.02
C PRO A 14 21.78 -11.89 6.55
N ARG A 15 21.91 -11.61 5.24
CA ARG A 15 21.50 -10.32 4.69
C ARG A 15 19.99 -10.13 4.73
N ALA A 16 19.21 -11.14 4.35
CA ALA A 16 17.75 -11.08 4.42
C ALA A 16 17.25 -10.88 5.86
N SER A 17 17.77 -11.65 6.82
CA SER A 17 17.40 -11.57 8.24
C SER A 17 17.58 -10.16 8.81
N ARG A 18 18.69 -9.47 8.49
CA ARG A 18 18.91 -8.09 8.96
C ARG A 18 17.84 -7.12 8.49
N TYR A 19 17.36 -7.25 7.25
CA TYR A 19 16.27 -6.40 6.76
C TYR A 19 14.94 -6.72 7.42
N ILE A 20 14.66 -8.00 7.68
CA ILE A 20 13.46 -8.42 8.42
C ILE A 20 13.46 -7.82 9.83
N LEU A 21 14.57 -7.96 10.56
CA LEU A 21 14.71 -7.41 11.91
C LEU A 21 14.65 -5.87 11.91
N LYS A 22 15.22 -5.22 10.90
CA LYS A 22 15.09 -3.77 10.73
C LYS A 22 13.63 -3.37 10.54
N ASP A 23 12.86 -4.10 9.75
CA ASP A 23 11.45 -3.79 9.51
C ASP A 23 10.58 -4.10 10.74
N PHE A 24 10.96 -5.07 11.56
CA PHE A 24 10.36 -5.33 12.88
C PHE A 24 10.56 -4.16 13.84
N VAL A 25 11.81 -3.69 14.03
CA VAL A 25 12.11 -2.56 14.93
C VAL A 25 11.46 -1.26 14.45
N ASN A 26 11.34 -1.06 13.13
CA ASN A 26 10.65 0.09 12.55
C ASN A 26 9.11 -0.01 12.60
N GLY A 27 8.55 -1.09 13.16
CA GLY A 27 7.09 -1.27 13.28
C GLY A 27 6.36 -1.56 11.97
N LYS A 28 7.09 -1.94 10.90
CA LYS A 28 6.45 -2.40 9.66
C LYS A 28 5.90 -3.82 9.82
N LEU A 29 6.57 -4.63 10.63
CA LEU A 29 6.08 -5.92 11.09
C LEU A 29 5.54 -5.74 12.51
N LEU A 30 4.22 -5.87 12.67
CA LEU A 30 3.55 -5.65 13.94
C LEU A 30 3.52 -6.95 14.75
N TYR A 31 4.08 -6.89 15.96
CA TYR A 31 4.06 -7.97 16.93
C TYR A 31 4.22 -7.34 18.32
N SER A 32 3.41 -7.77 19.29
CA SER A 32 3.43 -7.20 20.65
C SER A 32 3.08 -8.27 21.65
N VAL A 33 4.02 -8.69 22.48
CA VAL A 33 3.79 -9.71 23.52
C VAL A 33 2.53 -9.38 24.32
N ALA A 34 1.65 -10.37 24.47
CA ALA A 34 0.42 -10.21 25.23
C ALA A 34 0.76 -9.94 26.71
N PRO A 35 -0.03 -9.10 27.40
CA PRO A 35 0.14 -8.89 28.82
C PRO A 35 -0.06 -10.20 29.60
N PRO A 36 0.56 -10.35 30.78
CA PRO A 36 0.39 -11.54 31.60
C PRO A 36 -1.09 -11.69 31.98
N GLY A 37 -1.69 -12.85 31.66
CA GLY A 37 -3.11 -13.14 31.91
C GLY A 37 -4.00 -13.14 30.67
N VAL A 38 -3.46 -12.83 29.48
CA VAL A 38 -4.19 -12.89 28.20
C VAL A 38 -3.52 -13.91 27.27
N ASP A 39 -4.34 -14.69 26.57
CA ASP A 39 -3.86 -15.65 25.58
C ASP A 39 -3.23 -14.94 24.37
N GLN A 40 -1.97 -15.27 24.11
CA GLN A 40 -1.16 -14.70 23.03
C GLN A 40 -1.85 -14.80 21.66
N LYS A 41 -2.55 -15.92 21.39
CA LYS A 41 -3.22 -16.18 20.11
C LYS A 41 -4.37 -15.21 19.86
N GLU A 42 -5.12 -14.88 20.91
CA GLU A 42 -6.25 -13.95 20.81
C GLU A 42 -5.74 -12.51 20.63
N TYR A 43 -4.75 -12.11 21.43
CA TYR A 43 -4.16 -10.77 21.37
C TYR A 43 -3.48 -10.44 20.04
N HIS A 44 -2.94 -11.43 19.33
CA HIS A 44 -2.25 -11.24 18.04
C HIS A 44 -3.15 -11.38 16.81
N THR A 45 -4.46 -11.33 16.99
CA THR A 45 -5.40 -11.34 15.87
C THR A 45 -5.47 -9.95 15.25
N PHE A 46 -4.69 -9.73 14.19
CA PHE A 46 -4.81 -8.52 13.41
C PHE A 46 -5.94 -8.69 12.40
N PRO A 47 -6.92 -7.75 12.35
CA PRO A 47 -7.87 -7.77 11.25
C PRO A 47 -7.10 -7.66 9.94
N PRO A 48 -7.57 -8.32 8.86
CA PRO A 48 -6.94 -8.21 7.56
C PRO A 48 -6.75 -6.72 7.25
N PRO A 49 -5.56 -6.30 6.82
CA PRO A 49 -5.29 -4.90 6.60
C PRO A 49 -6.36 -4.36 5.64
N ALA A 50 -7.11 -3.36 6.09
CA ALA A 50 -8.02 -2.62 5.22
C ALA A 50 -7.22 -2.29 3.96
N ILE A 51 -7.72 -2.72 2.79
CA ILE A 51 -7.02 -2.60 1.50
C ILE A 51 -6.38 -1.23 1.48
N ARG A 52 -5.05 -1.19 1.68
CA ARG A 52 -4.30 0.04 1.60
C ARG A 52 -4.37 0.37 0.13
N THR A 53 -5.38 1.13 -0.29
CA THR A 53 -5.34 1.92 -1.51
C THR A 53 -3.99 2.59 -1.43
N ARG A 54 -3.01 2.07 -2.19
CA ARG A 54 -1.69 2.70 -2.27
C ARG A 54 -2.04 4.13 -2.60
N ARG A 55 -1.69 5.08 -1.72
CA ARG A 55 -2.03 6.50 -1.91
C ARG A 55 -1.79 6.76 -3.40
N PRO A 56 -2.82 7.14 -4.17
CA PRO A 56 -2.59 7.43 -5.57
C PRO A 56 -1.43 8.41 -5.58
N LEU A 57 -0.38 8.12 -6.36
CA LEU A 57 0.79 8.98 -6.45
C LEU A 57 0.24 10.38 -6.71
N LEU A 58 0.29 11.25 -5.69
CA LEU A 58 -0.07 12.63 -5.91
C LEU A 58 0.91 13.10 -6.98
N THR A 59 0.37 13.81 -7.96
CA THR A 59 1.05 14.17 -9.22
C THR A 59 2.42 14.81 -9.03
N PHE A 60 2.69 15.33 -7.82
CA PHE A 60 3.91 15.98 -7.38
C PHE A 60 5.13 15.05 -7.19
N ASP A 61 4.93 13.77 -6.87
CA ASP A 61 6.03 12.81 -6.64
C ASP A 61 6.52 12.10 -7.92
N ARG A 62 5.98 12.46 -9.10
CA ARG A 62 6.43 11.85 -10.36
C ARG A 62 7.71 12.51 -10.86
N PRO A 63 8.75 11.73 -11.23
CA PRO A 63 9.97 12.29 -11.78
C PRO A 63 9.66 13.15 -13.02
N PRO A 64 10.40 14.25 -13.25
CA PRO A 64 10.13 15.26 -14.27
C PRO A 64 9.83 14.74 -15.68
N GLN A 65 10.39 13.57 -16.01
CA GLN A 65 10.44 13.02 -17.36
C GLN A 65 9.11 12.40 -17.81
N LEU A 66 8.17 12.13 -16.90
CA LEU A 66 6.88 11.53 -17.22
C LEU A 66 5.72 12.55 -17.20
N ARG A 67 6.00 13.83 -17.51
CA ARG A 67 4.99 14.90 -17.59
C ARG A 67 4.36 15.07 -18.98
N ARG A 68 4.89 14.41 -20.01
CA ARG A 68 4.53 14.71 -21.41
C ARG A 68 3.24 14.05 -21.91
N SER A 69 2.66 13.07 -21.21
CA SER A 69 1.57 12.25 -21.76
C SER A 69 0.18 12.44 -21.15
N GLN A 70 -0.05 13.45 -20.31
CA GLN A 70 -1.34 13.59 -19.60
C GLN A 70 -2.09 14.90 -19.87
N ARG A 71 -2.29 15.24 -21.14
CA ARG A 71 -3.36 16.18 -21.52
C ARG A 71 -4.68 15.47 -21.84
N LEU A 72 -4.67 14.16 -22.09
CA LEU A 72 -5.86 13.38 -22.45
C LEU A 72 -6.54 12.68 -21.27
N ALA A 73 -5.81 12.32 -20.21
CA ALA A 73 -6.38 11.58 -19.09
C ALA A 73 -7.26 12.44 -18.15
N HIS A 74 -6.98 13.75 -18.05
CA HIS A 74 -7.76 14.66 -17.19
C HIS A 74 -9.15 14.97 -17.75
N PHE A 75 -9.28 15.08 -19.07
CA PHE A 75 -10.56 15.37 -19.71
C PHE A 75 -11.56 14.21 -19.58
N HIS A 76 -11.08 12.97 -19.65
CA HIS A 76 -11.96 11.80 -19.56
C HIS A 76 -12.53 11.63 -18.14
N VAL A 77 -11.74 11.85 -17.09
CA VAL A 77 -12.22 11.68 -15.71
C VAL A 77 -13.26 12.75 -15.31
N GLN A 78 -13.09 13.98 -15.79
CA GLN A 78 -14.06 15.05 -15.50
C GLN A 78 -15.40 14.86 -16.23
N TYR A 79 -15.38 14.35 -17.47
CA TYR A 79 -16.61 14.11 -18.23
C TYR A 79 -17.52 13.05 -17.60
N TYR A 80 -16.94 11.98 -17.03
CA TYR A 80 -17.71 10.93 -16.35
C TYR A 80 -18.27 11.37 -15.00
N LEU A 81 -17.55 12.18 -14.23
CA LEU A 81 -17.98 12.59 -12.89
C LEU A 81 -19.07 13.67 -12.89
N VAL A 82 -19.13 14.48 -13.96
CA VAL A 82 -20.20 15.47 -14.15
C VAL A 82 -21.49 14.80 -14.64
N ASN A 83 -21.41 13.83 -15.56
CA ASN A 83 -22.59 13.16 -16.12
C ASN A 83 -23.29 12.17 -15.16
N SER A 84 -22.63 11.69 -14.10
CA SER A 84 -23.27 10.80 -13.11
C SER A 84 -24.16 11.54 -12.11
N ASN A 85 -23.93 12.84 -11.87
CA ASN A 85 -24.69 13.61 -10.88
C ASN A 85 -25.96 14.28 -11.45
N SER A 86 -26.17 14.26 -12.77
CA SER A 86 -27.34 14.85 -13.41
C SER A 86 -28.51 13.86 -13.62
N LEU A 87 -28.34 12.57 -13.30
CA LEU A 87 -29.36 11.52 -13.50
C LEU A 87 -30.05 11.04 -12.22
N SER A 88 -29.69 11.56 -11.03
CA SER A 88 -30.26 11.15 -9.74
C SER A 88 -31.27 12.13 -9.14
N SER A 89 -31.81 13.07 -9.93
CA SER A 89 -32.71 14.12 -9.44
C SER A 89 -34.02 14.23 -10.25
N THR A 90 -34.66 13.11 -10.59
CA THR A 90 -36.07 13.07 -11.03
C THR A 90 -36.64 11.65 -10.91
N SER A 91 -37.06 11.26 -9.71
CA SER A 91 -38.09 10.23 -9.48
C SER A 91 -38.38 10.14 -7.97
N GLY A 92 -39.22 11.05 -7.49
CA GLY A 92 -39.59 11.16 -6.08
C GLY A 92 -40.75 12.11 -5.86
N GLU A 93 -41.82 11.94 -6.64
CA GLU A 93 -43.23 12.22 -6.31
C GLU A 93 -44.11 11.36 -7.23
#